data_AF-A0A954C5M7-F1
#
_entry.id   AF-A0A954C5M7-F1
#
_cell.length_a   1.000
_cell.length_b   1.000
_cell.length_c   1.000
_cell.angle_alpha   90.00
_cell.angle_beta   90.00
_cell.angle_gamma   90.00
#
_symmetry.space_group_name_H-M   'P 1'
#
loop_
_entity.id
_entity.type
_entity.pdbx_description
1 polymer ?
#
loop_
_entity_poly.entity_id
_entity_poly.type
_entity_poly.pdbx_seq_one_letter_code
_entity_poly.pdbx_strand_id
1 'polypeptide(L)'
;MRNLAWVGVCLIGTLGCSGGSSRGGASTAAAVTSGQTSSTSSSQPAAGPLHQKALGFETTLQAQHVPHGQVQDVLIDPNGNVVRTGGAPSRCLWTGVYAATQAMRFQATGDPQALAQMETACWTLHDLATITGYPGVIVRGYDDAAIESRGYPGTGAYAGLNYNQGKPSRDQYAGWFYGVGAAFDLIQDPALRQALEADVRAVCDLLIAKDMVLEAPWGPQGTLERFFTLAPDYFYQDRINPQSWATVDDFPFNLIARSVPYSPQVAQALRSAPYPKIRAGEGLRGLFFFTVAEHMTGDPRYTQWKQTLIQRGYVEALDKFGTIGDDLLYGKNMAAVEEAVRDLSNVLAVVLQVWLSNQGTLGGVVSQLLPLATPQISAWIASSVVRLLNWLHDPNNQQRLQAILNDVRLFSQVLNLIGQQSLAQQIDGFLAQYGSNLTQQGLIDLARTIRSHLGVNLSFMPLSLMVQFETDPQLLASYKTAMHRSWEYLATDHNPVVNLLHHGYSQTGADDVGHSIQALKNFHDDMSMREIDNSGWPGLVVSPWPDRFGRVGNHAIQPLYFPVDARAPDIFVWRGHPRQIKSGANQPDLKVAPLSYLYPYWLARHLGVIGPAD
;
A
#
# COMPACT_ATOMS: atom_id res chain seq x y z
N MET A 1 3.18 16.84 -18.26
CA MET A 1 1.97 16.82 -17.39
C MET A 1 2.11 15.81 -16.27
N ARG A 2 2.06 14.48 -16.51
CA ARG A 2 2.33 13.45 -15.47
C ARG A 2 3.53 13.76 -14.55
N ASN A 3 4.61 14.26 -15.15
CA ASN A 3 5.88 14.53 -14.47
C ASN A 3 5.89 15.84 -13.64
N LEU A 4 4.99 16.79 -13.90
CA LEU A 4 4.99 18.09 -13.19
C LEU A 4 4.57 17.94 -11.73
N ALA A 5 3.65 17.01 -11.44
CA ALA A 5 3.17 16.72 -10.09
C ALA A 5 4.31 16.49 -9.08
N TRP A 6 5.34 15.77 -9.50
CA TRP A 6 6.45 15.39 -8.63
C TRP A 6 7.49 16.50 -8.46
N VAL A 7 7.65 17.39 -9.43
CA VAL A 7 8.75 18.39 -9.48
C VAL A 7 8.71 19.42 -8.35
N GLY A 8 7.54 19.66 -7.74
CA GLY A 8 7.41 20.45 -6.51
C GLY A 8 7.14 19.69 -5.22
N VAL A 9 6.74 18.41 -5.32
CA VAL A 9 6.90 17.47 -4.20
C VAL A 9 8.40 17.27 -3.88
N CYS A 10 9.30 17.51 -4.86
CA CYS A 10 10.76 17.47 -4.68
C CYS A 10 11.29 18.32 -3.53
N LEU A 11 10.63 19.44 -3.23
CA LEU A 11 11.01 20.32 -2.13
C LEU A 11 10.34 19.89 -0.82
N ILE A 12 9.23 19.14 -0.89
CA ILE A 12 8.26 19.03 0.20
C ILE A 12 7.41 17.74 0.08
N GLY A 13 7.62 16.79 0.99
CA GLY A 13 6.60 15.80 1.36
C GLY A 13 6.66 14.47 0.61
N THR A 14 7.74 13.70 0.81
CA THR A 14 8.05 12.53 -0.03
C THR A 14 7.70 11.20 0.64
N LEU A 15 6.40 10.91 0.77
CA LEU A 15 5.89 9.54 0.95
C LEU A 15 4.82 9.18 -0.08
N GLY A 16 4.59 7.88 -0.25
CA GLY A 16 3.43 7.37 -0.99
C GLY A 16 3.58 6.03 -1.73
N CYS A 17 4.69 5.30 -1.62
CA CYS A 17 4.87 4.06 -2.40
C CYS A 17 5.67 2.88 -1.77
N SER A 18 5.46 2.59 -0.48
CA SER A 18 5.60 1.23 0.08
C SER A 18 4.56 1.04 1.19
N GLY A 19 4.19 -0.19 1.55
CA GLY A 19 3.23 -0.43 2.66
C GLY A 19 3.23 -1.87 3.17
N GLY A 20 2.53 -2.15 4.28
CA GLY A 20 2.21 -3.49 4.82
C GLY A 20 3.09 -4.13 5.91
N SER A 21 2.52 -4.40 7.11
CA SER A 21 2.57 -5.70 7.86
C SER A 21 3.80 -6.27 8.71
N SER A 22 3.83 -7.41 9.50
CA SER A 22 3.19 -7.65 10.86
C SER A 22 2.90 -9.03 11.65
N ARG A 23 2.55 -8.92 12.99
CA ARG A 23 1.99 -9.68 14.25
C ARG A 23 3.30 -9.91 15.14
N GLY A 24 3.91 -10.93 15.80
CA GLY A 24 3.72 -12.36 16.19
C GLY A 24 4.99 -13.16 16.61
N GLY A 25 5.04 -13.99 17.70
CA GLY A 25 4.04 -14.11 18.78
C GLY A 25 4.09 -15.24 19.86
N ALA A 26 2.99 -15.32 20.65
CA ALA A 26 2.55 -16.38 21.62
C ALA A 26 3.35 -16.63 22.95
N SER A 27 2.79 -16.98 24.13
CA SER A 27 1.42 -17.14 24.68
C SER A 27 1.50 -17.53 26.18
N THR A 28 0.38 -17.77 26.91
CA THR A 28 0.15 -18.95 27.80
C THR A 28 -1.27 -18.94 28.42
N ALA A 29 -1.73 -20.07 28.99
CA ALA A 29 -3.15 -20.35 29.30
C ALA A 29 -3.43 -20.77 30.75
N ALA A 30 -4.71 -20.75 31.18
CA ALA A 30 -5.15 -21.31 32.47
C ALA A 30 -6.62 -21.79 32.51
N ALA A 31 -6.80 -23.00 33.06
CA ALA A 31 -7.93 -23.54 33.85
C ALA A 31 -9.40 -23.52 33.34
N VAL A 32 -10.09 -24.64 33.58
CA VAL A 32 -11.55 -24.85 33.39
C VAL A 32 -12.23 -24.95 34.76
N THR A 33 -13.46 -24.43 34.89
CA THR A 33 -14.37 -24.75 36.00
C THR A 33 -15.79 -24.99 35.49
N SER A 34 -16.46 -26.00 36.03
CA SER A 34 -17.78 -26.46 35.58
C SER A 34 -18.95 -25.70 36.23
N GLY A 35 -19.87 -25.18 35.42
CA GLY A 35 -21.18 -24.66 35.85
C GLY A 35 -22.32 -25.40 35.15
N GLN A 36 -23.45 -25.60 35.84
CA GLN A 36 -24.56 -26.44 35.35
C GLN A 36 -25.48 -25.71 34.36
N THR A 37 -26.04 -26.48 33.42
CA THR A 37 -26.95 -25.99 32.37
C THR A 37 -28.38 -25.76 32.89
N SER A 38 -28.91 -24.55 32.68
CA SER A 38 -30.35 -24.27 32.75
C SER A 38 -30.86 -23.80 31.38
N SER A 39 -31.66 -24.63 30.71
CA SER A 39 -32.11 -24.37 29.34
C SER A 39 -33.29 -23.40 29.26
N THR A 40 -33.02 -22.09 29.19
CA THR A 40 -34.00 -21.10 28.74
C THR A 40 -33.93 -20.94 27.23
N SER A 41 -35.05 -21.17 26.53
CA SER A 41 -35.17 -20.94 25.09
C SER A 41 -35.20 -19.44 24.77
N SER A 42 -34.02 -18.83 24.63
CA SER A 42 -33.89 -17.45 24.18
C SER A 42 -34.37 -17.32 22.74
N SER A 43 -35.50 -16.64 22.52
CA SER A 43 -35.83 -16.09 21.21
C SER A 43 -34.67 -15.19 20.77
N GLN A 44 -33.99 -15.52 19.67
CA GLN A 44 -32.92 -14.66 19.18
C GLN A 44 -33.50 -13.27 18.84
N PRO A 45 -32.79 -12.18 19.16
CA PRO A 45 -33.23 -10.85 18.79
C PRO A 45 -33.34 -10.76 17.26
N ALA A 46 -34.36 -10.07 16.76
CA ALA A 46 -34.54 -9.89 15.33
C ALA A 46 -33.30 -9.20 14.71
N ALA A 47 -32.84 -9.71 13.57
CA ALA A 47 -31.66 -9.19 12.91
C ALA A 47 -31.84 -7.71 12.54
N GLY A 48 -30.88 -6.87 12.95
CA GLY A 48 -30.86 -5.45 12.62
C GLY A 48 -30.57 -5.17 11.15
N PRO A 49 -30.81 -3.94 10.67
CA PRO A 49 -30.68 -3.60 9.25
C PRO A 49 -29.26 -3.80 8.70
N LEU A 50 -28.20 -3.61 9.52
CA LEU A 50 -26.83 -3.88 9.08
C LEU A 50 -26.59 -5.39 8.98
N HIS A 51 -27.11 -6.17 9.92
CA HIS A 51 -27.00 -7.62 9.87
C HIS A 51 -27.76 -8.23 8.68
N GLN A 52 -28.97 -7.73 8.38
CA GLN A 52 -29.75 -8.13 7.21
C GLN A 52 -29.00 -7.84 5.90
N LYS A 53 -28.40 -6.65 5.77
CA LYS A 53 -27.58 -6.28 4.60
C LYS A 53 -26.35 -7.19 4.44
N ALA A 54 -25.68 -7.53 5.54
CA ALA A 54 -24.56 -8.47 5.54
C ALA A 54 -24.97 -9.86 5.02
N LEU A 55 -26.08 -10.42 5.50
CA LEU A 55 -26.57 -11.74 5.07
C LEU A 55 -26.98 -11.76 3.59
N GLY A 56 -27.60 -10.68 3.09
CA GLY A 56 -27.87 -10.50 1.67
C GLY A 56 -26.59 -10.50 0.82
N PHE A 57 -25.57 -9.75 1.26
CA PHE A 57 -24.30 -9.67 0.55
C PHE A 57 -23.45 -10.94 0.60
N GLU A 58 -23.44 -11.71 1.71
CA GLU A 58 -22.81 -13.05 1.71
C GLU A 58 -23.52 -13.96 0.71
N THR A 59 -24.85 -13.91 0.63
CA THR A 59 -25.64 -14.71 -0.33
C THR A 59 -25.28 -14.36 -1.77
N THR A 60 -25.22 -13.07 -2.13
CA THR A 60 -24.81 -12.62 -3.47
C THR A 60 -23.35 -12.96 -3.76
N LEU A 61 -22.44 -12.74 -2.81
CA LEU A 61 -21.02 -13.05 -2.97
C LEU A 61 -20.80 -14.54 -3.25
N GLN A 62 -21.44 -15.41 -2.48
CA GLN A 62 -21.35 -16.86 -2.63
C GLN A 62 -21.98 -17.37 -3.92
N ALA A 63 -23.10 -16.78 -4.36
CA ALA A 63 -23.80 -17.21 -5.57
C ALA A 63 -23.14 -16.74 -6.88
N GLN A 64 -22.37 -15.64 -6.87
CA GLN A 64 -21.91 -14.97 -8.11
C GLN A 64 -20.40 -14.68 -8.14
N HIS A 65 -19.76 -14.40 -7.01
CA HIS A 65 -18.46 -13.74 -6.96
C HIS A 65 -17.29 -14.62 -6.52
N VAL A 66 -17.50 -15.91 -6.20
CA VAL A 66 -16.43 -16.85 -5.76
C VAL A 66 -16.24 -18.10 -6.65
N PRO A 67 -16.16 -17.97 -8.00
CA PRO A 67 -15.81 -19.11 -8.85
C PRO A 67 -14.41 -19.65 -8.51
N HIS A 68 -14.28 -20.97 -8.35
CA HIS A 68 -13.09 -21.63 -7.81
C HIS A 68 -12.64 -21.05 -6.43
N GLY A 69 -13.59 -20.52 -5.65
CA GLY A 69 -13.37 -19.82 -4.37
C GLY A 69 -12.69 -18.45 -4.49
N GLN A 70 -12.37 -17.98 -5.70
CA GLN A 70 -11.66 -16.71 -5.92
C GLN A 70 -12.63 -15.53 -5.98
N VAL A 71 -12.44 -14.53 -5.11
CA VAL A 71 -13.30 -13.33 -5.10
C VAL A 71 -13.02 -12.46 -6.32
N GLN A 72 -14.05 -12.25 -7.16
CA GLN A 72 -13.98 -11.36 -8.32
C GLN A 72 -15.28 -10.63 -8.65
N ASP A 73 -15.14 -9.49 -9.31
CA ASP A 73 -16.24 -8.81 -10.02
C ASP A 73 -16.63 -9.62 -11.28
N VAL A 74 -17.90 -9.58 -11.67
CA VAL A 74 -18.45 -10.40 -12.79
C VAL A 74 -19.36 -9.58 -13.69
N LEU A 75 -19.45 -9.94 -14.97
CA LEU A 75 -20.46 -9.40 -15.87
C LEU A 75 -21.77 -10.18 -15.74
N ILE A 76 -22.87 -9.58 -16.18
CA ILE A 76 -24.20 -10.20 -16.29
C ILE A 76 -24.66 -10.09 -17.76
N ASP A 77 -25.22 -11.16 -18.32
CA ASP A 77 -25.81 -11.14 -19.66
C ASP A 77 -27.22 -10.50 -19.67
N PRO A 78 -27.81 -10.18 -20.83
CA PRO A 78 -29.16 -9.61 -20.92
C PRO A 78 -30.30 -10.50 -20.38
N ASN A 79 -30.01 -11.74 -19.99
CA ASN A 79 -30.96 -12.67 -19.38
C ASN A 79 -30.79 -12.78 -17.84
N GLY A 80 -29.75 -12.15 -17.27
CA GLY A 80 -29.41 -12.21 -15.85
C GLY A 80 -28.33 -13.24 -15.46
N ASN A 81 -27.69 -13.91 -16.42
CA ASN A 81 -26.68 -14.95 -16.15
C ASN A 81 -25.29 -14.35 -15.85
N VAL A 82 -24.54 -14.94 -14.93
CA VAL A 82 -23.16 -14.55 -14.61
C VAL A 82 -22.20 -14.92 -15.75
N VAL A 83 -21.47 -13.92 -16.25
CA VAL A 83 -20.42 -14.03 -17.27
C VAL A 83 -19.08 -13.63 -16.66
N ARG A 84 -18.14 -14.59 -16.61
CA ARG A 84 -16.78 -14.39 -16.07
C ARG A 84 -15.83 -13.80 -17.12
N THR A 85 -14.77 -13.11 -16.68
CA THR A 85 -13.68 -12.66 -17.57
C THR A 85 -12.30 -12.83 -16.92
N GLY A 86 -11.28 -13.16 -17.72
CA GLY A 86 -9.88 -13.17 -17.28
C GLY A 86 -9.34 -11.80 -16.80
N GLY A 87 -10.07 -10.71 -17.06
CA GLY A 87 -9.62 -9.34 -16.77
C GLY A 87 -9.65 -8.92 -15.30
N ALA A 88 -10.25 -9.72 -14.41
CA ALA A 88 -10.52 -9.34 -13.01
C ALA A 88 -9.23 -9.01 -12.21
N PRO A 89 -9.05 -7.76 -11.75
CA PRO A 89 -7.76 -7.33 -11.21
C PRO A 89 -7.56 -7.74 -9.73
N SER A 90 -6.67 -8.71 -9.53
CA SER A 90 -6.08 -9.10 -8.24
C SER A 90 -6.94 -9.98 -7.34
N ARG A 91 -7.59 -11.01 -7.93
CA ARG A 91 -8.33 -12.08 -7.22
C ARG A 91 -7.65 -12.52 -5.91
N CYS A 92 -6.36 -12.87 -5.98
CA CYS A 92 -5.55 -13.33 -4.84
C CYS A 92 -5.58 -12.40 -3.60
N LEU A 93 -5.54 -11.07 -3.79
CA LEU A 93 -5.61 -10.11 -2.69
C LEU A 93 -6.99 -10.15 -2.01
N TRP A 94 -8.06 -10.12 -2.82
CA TRP A 94 -9.43 -10.03 -2.29
C TRP A 94 -9.93 -11.36 -1.74
N THR A 95 -9.49 -12.50 -2.27
CA THR A 95 -9.68 -13.82 -1.65
C THR A 95 -9.02 -13.89 -0.27
N GLY A 96 -7.81 -13.34 -0.12
CA GLY A 96 -7.14 -13.23 1.18
C GLY A 96 -7.93 -12.38 2.18
N VAL A 97 -8.37 -11.18 1.77
CA VAL A 97 -9.23 -10.32 2.61
C VAL A 97 -10.57 -11.00 2.93
N TYR A 98 -11.14 -11.82 2.03
CA TYR A 98 -12.36 -12.57 2.30
C TYR A 98 -12.16 -13.75 3.25
N ALA A 99 -11.05 -14.49 3.16
CA ALA A 99 -10.70 -15.51 4.16
C ALA A 99 -10.60 -14.90 5.57
N ALA A 100 -9.93 -13.75 5.71
CA ALA A 100 -9.89 -12.98 6.96
C ALA A 100 -11.29 -12.48 7.39
N THR A 101 -12.15 -12.12 6.44
CA THR A 101 -13.54 -11.71 6.71
C THR A 101 -14.40 -12.87 7.24
N GLN A 102 -14.26 -14.06 6.67
CA GLN A 102 -14.99 -15.24 7.15
C GLN A 102 -14.43 -15.78 8.47
N ALA A 103 -13.12 -15.65 8.73
CA ALA A 103 -12.52 -15.88 10.04
C ALA A 103 -13.16 -14.97 11.12
N MET A 104 -13.27 -13.67 10.84
CA MET A 104 -13.93 -12.69 11.72
C MET A 104 -15.42 -13.02 11.92
N ARG A 105 -16.15 -13.39 10.85
CA ARG A 105 -17.54 -13.87 10.95
C ARG A 105 -17.67 -15.09 11.85
N PHE A 106 -16.83 -16.11 11.67
CA PHE A 106 -16.86 -17.34 12.47
C PHE A 106 -16.58 -17.04 13.94
N GLN A 107 -15.56 -16.24 14.25
CA GLN A 107 -15.26 -15.80 15.62
C GLN A 107 -16.41 -15.00 16.27
N ALA A 108 -17.16 -14.21 15.48
CA ALA A 108 -18.26 -13.38 15.97
C ALA A 108 -19.64 -14.06 16.03
N THR A 109 -19.75 -15.34 15.61
CA THR A 109 -21.05 -16.04 15.48
C THR A 109 -21.04 -17.53 15.82
N GLY A 110 -19.90 -18.22 15.70
CA GLY A 110 -19.82 -19.69 15.73
C GLY A 110 -20.42 -20.38 14.49
N ASP A 111 -20.74 -19.64 13.43
CA ASP A 111 -21.44 -20.13 12.24
C ASP A 111 -20.57 -21.12 11.41
N PRO A 112 -20.94 -22.41 11.32
CA PRO A 112 -20.17 -23.40 10.56
C PRO A 112 -20.14 -23.12 9.05
N GLN A 113 -21.08 -22.33 8.51
CA GLN A 113 -21.01 -21.90 7.11
C GLN A 113 -19.83 -20.92 6.89
N ALA A 114 -19.58 -20.03 7.86
CA ALA A 114 -18.45 -19.11 7.82
C ALA A 114 -17.12 -19.86 7.85
N LEU A 115 -17.00 -20.88 8.70
CA LEU A 115 -15.85 -21.78 8.75
C LEU A 115 -15.61 -22.47 7.40
N ALA A 116 -16.64 -23.10 6.82
CA ALA A 116 -16.51 -23.79 5.53
C ALA A 116 -16.14 -22.82 4.38
N GLN A 117 -16.64 -21.58 4.42
CA GLN A 117 -16.31 -20.54 3.42
C GLN A 117 -14.89 -19.99 3.61
N MET A 118 -14.42 -19.88 4.87
CA MET A 118 -13.03 -19.57 5.21
C MET A 118 -12.06 -20.65 4.72
N GLU A 119 -12.35 -21.94 5.01
CA GLU A 119 -11.52 -23.06 4.56
C GLU A 119 -11.53 -23.23 3.03
N THR A 120 -12.67 -23.00 2.38
CA THR A 120 -12.76 -22.96 0.90
C THR A 120 -11.85 -21.87 0.32
N ALA A 121 -11.94 -20.63 0.83
CA ALA A 121 -11.06 -19.54 0.39
C ALA A 121 -9.57 -19.83 0.69
N CYS A 122 -9.28 -20.57 1.77
CA CYS A 122 -7.93 -21.00 2.12
C CYS A 122 -7.37 -22.08 1.19
N TRP A 123 -8.17 -23.08 0.77
CA TRP A 123 -7.78 -24.01 -0.30
C TRP A 123 -7.54 -23.29 -1.62
N THR A 124 -8.35 -22.30 -1.97
CA THR A 124 -8.08 -21.43 -3.13
C THR A 124 -6.78 -20.64 -2.99
N LEU A 125 -6.41 -20.19 -1.79
CA LEU A 125 -5.12 -19.53 -1.53
C LEU A 125 -3.94 -20.51 -1.70
N HIS A 126 -4.10 -21.79 -1.34
CA HIS A 126 -3.12 -22.84 -1.63
C HIS A 126 -2.94 -23.05 -3.15
N ASP A 127 -4.02 -23.20 -3.92
CA ASP A 127 -3.97 -23.30 -5.39
C ASP A 127 -3.23 -22.12 -6.03
N LEU A 128 -3.49 -20.90 -5.54
CA LEU A 128 -2.82 -19.69 -6.01
C LEU A 128 -1.30 -19.71 -5.75
N ALA A 129 -0.84 -20.45 -4.73
CA ALA A 129 0.57 -20.62 -4.38
C ALA A 129 1.27 -21.76 -5.14
N THR A 130 0.52 -22.76 -5.63
CA THR A 130 1.08 -24.00 -6.21
C THR A 130 0.87 -24.16 -7.72
N ILE A 131 -0.10 -23.47 -8.35
CA ILE A 131 -0.43 -23.61 -9.78
C ILE A 131 0.73 -23.34 -10.75
N THR A 132 1.77 -22.61 -10.31
CA THR A 132 2.99 -22.37 -11.09
C THR A 132 3.95 -23.56 -11.14
N GLY A 133 3.79 -24.52 -10.22
CA GLY A 133 4.76 -25.59 -9.98
C GLY A 133 6.07 -25.13 -9.31
N TYR A 134 6.21 -23.84 -8.96
CA TYR A 134 7.41 -23.30 -8.31
C TYR A 134 7.08 -22.87 -6.87
N PRO A 135 7.63 -23.54 -5.83
CA PRO A 135 7.33 -23.22 -4.44
C PRO A 135 7.57 -21.75 -4.10
N GLY A 136 6.58 -21.12 -3.47
CA GLY A 136 6.64 -19.72 -3.04
C GLY A 136 6.30 -18.69 -4.11
N VAL A 137 5.85 -19.09 -5.32
CA VAL A 137 5.43 -18.17 -6.39
C VAL A 137 3.90 -18.16 -6.55
N ILE A 138 3.27 -17.26 -5.79
CA ILE A 138 1.83 -17.01 -5.76
C ILE A 138 1.37 -16.18 -6.96
N VAL A 139 0.35 -16.65 -7.70
CA VAL A 139 -0.21 -15.94 -8.87
C VAL A 139 -1.23 -14.84 -8.51
N ARG A 140 -1.57 -13.97 -9.46
CA ARG A 140 -2.59 -12.91 -9.27
C ARG A 140 -4.03 -13.46 -9.17
N GLY A 141 -4.25 -14.62 -9.78
CA GLY A 141 -5.54 -15.26 -10.01
C GLY A 141 -5.42 -16.31 -11.11
N TYR A 142 -6.35 -17.25 -11.16
CA TYR A 142 -6.57 -18.19 -12.27
C TYR A 142 -8.04 -18.22 -12.67
N ASP A 143 -8.39 -18.84 -13.80
CA ASP A 143 -9.76 -19.15 -14.22
C ASP A 143 -9.72 -20.31 -15.24
N ASP A 144 -10.86 -20.78 -15.75
CA ASP A 144 -10.87 -21.76 -16.85
C ASP A 144 -10.12 -21.22 -18.07
N ALA A 145 -9.42 -22.08 -18.82
CA ALA A 145 -8.61 -21.65 -19.97
C ALA A 145 -9.39 -20.94 -21.10
N ALA A 146 -10.72 -21.07 -21.14
CA ALA A 146 -11.58 -20.31 -22.04
C ALA A 146 -11.83 -18.86 -21.57
N ILE A 147 -11.80 -18.61 -20.25
CA ILE A 147 -12.09 -17.33 -19.61
C ILE A 147 -10.80 -16.52 -19.41
N GLU A 148 -9.78 -17.15 -18.84
CA GLU A 148 -8.41 -16.62 -18.76
C GLU A 148 -7.63 -17.02 -20.04
N SER A 149 -8.23 -16.76 -21.22
CA SER A 149 -7.75 -17.21 -22.54
C SER A 149 -6.42 -16.62 -22.99
N ARG A 150 -5.94 -15.58 -22.30
CA ARG A 150 -4.60 -15.03 -22.45
C ARG A 150 -3.64 -15.43 -21.32
N GLY A 151 -4.05 -16.26 -20.37
CA GLY A 151 -3.20 -16.71 -19.27
C GLY A 151 -2.05 -17.63 -19.70
N TYR A 152 -1.34 -18.15 -18.71
CA TYR A 152 -0.40 -19.26 -18.88
C TYR A 152 -1.06 -20.55 -18.39
N PRO A 153 -0.84 -21.70 -19.05
CA PRO A 153 -1.52 -22.95 -18.71
C PRO A 153 -1.04 -23.50 -17.36
N GLY A 154 -1.99 -23.91 -16.52
CA GLY A 154 -1.73 -24.78 -15.37
C GLY A 154 -1.32 -26.19 -15.83
N THR A 155 -0.65 -26.93 -14.94
CA THR A 155 -0.17 -28.29 -15.21
C THR A 155 -0.53 -29.24 -14.07
N GLY A 156 -0.42 -30.55 -14.30
CA GLY A 156 -0.78 -31.55 -13.29
C GLY A 156 -2.25 -31.46 -12.89
N ALA A 157 -2.51 -31.25 -11.60
CA ALA A 157 -3.85 -31.04 -11.05
C ALA A 157 -4.58 -29.81 -11.64
N TYR A 158 -3.84 -28.83 -12.16
CA TYR A 158 -4.37 -27.57 -12.70
C TYR A 158 -4.55 -27.59 -14.23
N ALA A 159 -4.50 -28.77 -14.86
CA ALA A 159 -4.71 -28.91 -16.30
C ALA A 159 -6.13 -28.46 -16.72
N GLY A 160 -6.21 -27.55 -17.69
CA GLY A 160 -7.47 -26.94 -18.14
C GLY A 160 -7.77 -25.56 -17.53
N LEU A 161 -7.05 -25.18 -16.47
CA LEU A 161 -7.04 -23.83 -15.92
C LEU A 161 -5.89 -23.02 -16.53
N ASN A 162 -6.07 -21.70 -16.64
CA ASN A 162 -5.01 -20.76 -16.98
C ASN A 162 -4.82 -19.78 -15.80
N TYR A 163 -3.56 -19.49 -15.45
CA TYR A 163 -3.22 -18.44 -14.48
C TYR A 163 -2.84 -17.13 -15.17
N ASN A 164 -3.11 -16.00 -14.51
CA ASN A 164 -2.96 -14.68 -15.10
C ASN A 164 -1.48 -14.33 -15.39
N GLN A 165 -1.17 -13.88 -16.61
CA GLN A 165 0.22 -13.60 -17.04
C GLN A 165 0.88 -12.44 -16.29
N GLY A 166 0.08 -11.54 -15.70
CA GLY A 166 0.61 -10.40 -14.97
C GLY A 166 1.45 -10.89 -13.79
N LYS A 167 2.71 -10.42 -13.69
CA LYS A 167 3.54 -10.74 -12.54
C LYS A 167 2.81 -10.32 -11.24
N PRO A 168 2.80 -11.17 -10.19
CA PRO A 168 2.27 -10.78 -8.89
C PRO A 168 3.12 -9.65 -8.29
N SER A 169 2.49 -8.71 -7.61
CA SER A 169 3.19 -7.75 -6.76
C SER A 169 3.17 -8.22 -5.31
N ARG A 170 4.06 -7.63 -4.51
CA ARG A 170 4.05 -7.60 -3.03
C ARG A 170 2.65 -7.39 -2.40
N ASP A 171 1.71 -6.80 -3.14
CA ASP A 171 0.35 -6.49 -2.68
C ASP A 171 -0.58 -7.71 -2.78
N GLN A 172 -0.27 -8.68 -3.66
CA GLN A 172 -0.95 -9.99 -3.69
C GLN A 172 -0.47 -10.85 -2.52
N TYR A 173 0.84 -10.87 -2.27
CA TYR A 173 1.44 -11.56 -1.12
C TYR A 173 0.93 -10.97 0.19
N ALA A 174 0.82 -9.64 0.31
CA ALA A 174 0.24 -9.00 1.50
C ALA A 174 -1.24 -9.39 1.73
N GLY A 175 -2.03 -9.56 0.66
CA GLY A 175 -3.40 -10.08 0.78
C GLY A 175 -3.46 -11.56 1.18
N TRP A 176 -2.64 -12.39 0.53
CA TRP A 176 -2.54 -13.82 0.78
C TRP A 176 -2.11 -14.11 2.23
N PHE A 177 -1.02 -13.50 2.69
CA PHE A 177 -0.55 -13.61 4.08
C PHE A 177 -1.56 -13.06 5.10
N TYR A 178 -2.36 -12.05 4.73
CA TYR A 178 -3.43 -11.56 5.59
C TYR A 178 -4.57 -12.57 5.73
N GLY A 179 -4.96 -13.23 4.63
CA GLY A 179 -5.98 -14.27 4.64
C GLY A 179 -5.55 -15.51 5.43
N VAL A 180 -4.42 -16.12 5.07
CA VAL A 180 -3.96 -17.35 5.73
C VAL A 180 -3.64 -17.09 7.21
N GLY A 181 -2.98 -15.96 7.53
CA GLY A 181 -2.62 -15.61 8.89
C GLY A 181 -3.84 -15.32 9.78
N ALA A 182 -4.90 -14.71 9.26
CA ALA A 182 -6.13 -14.47 10.02
C ALA A 182 -6.99 -15.74 10.21
N ALA A 183 -6.90 -16.70 9.28
CA ALA A 183 -7.69 -17.93 9.29
C ALA A 183 -7.03 -19.09 10.07
N PHE A 184 -5.70 -19.17 10.09
CA PHE A 184 -4.94 -20.39 10.43
C PHE A 184 -5.34 -21.10 11.72
N ASP A 185 -5.53 -20.37 12.82
CA ASP A 185 -5.86 -20.96 14.12
C ASP A 185 -7.31 -21.46 14.22
N LEU A 186 -8.15 -21.16 13.22
CA LEU A 186 -9.55 -21.59 13.13
C LEU A 186 -9.74 -22.78 12.19
N ILE A 187 -8.73 -23.13 11.38
CA ILE A 187 -8.78 -24.24 10.42
C ILE A 187 -8.90 -25.58 11.16
N GLN A 188 -9.89 -26.38 10.77
CA GLN A 188 -10.17 -27.71 11.31
C GLN A 188 -9.69 -28.83 10.38
N ASP A 189 -9.57 -28.57 9.08
CA ASP A 189 -8.93 -29.49 8.13
C ASP A 189 -7.40 -29.54 8.35
N PRO A 190 -6.84 -30.67 8.85
CA PRO A 190 -5.40 -30.78 9.11
C PRO A 190 -4.58 -30.82 7.82
N ALA A 191 -5.14 -31.26 6.69
CA ALA A 191 -4.45 -31.26 5.40
C ALA A 191 -4.31 -29.84 4.86
N LEU A 192 -5.36 -29.02 4.98
CA LEU A 192 -5.31 -27.59 4.66
C LEU A 192 -4.30 -26.86 5.55
N ARG A 193 -4.31 -27.12 6.86
CA ARG A 193 -3.35 -26.52 7.80
C ARG A 193 -1.91 -26.84 7.39
N GLN A 194 -1.61 -28.11 7.11
CA GLN A 194 -0.30 -28.55 6.64
C GLN A 194 0.10 -27.94 5.29
N ALA A 195 -0.85 -27.79 4.35
CA ALA A 195 -0.62 -27.19 3.04
C ALA A 195 -0.23 -25.71 3.16
N LEU A 196 -0.97 -24.93 3.96
CA LEU A 196 -0.65 -23.51 4.16
C LEU A 196 0.65 -23.29 4.95
N GLU A 197 0.99 -24.16 5.91
CA GLU A 197 2.33 -24.15 6.51
C GLU A 197 3.42 -24.33 5.45
N ALA A 198 3.25 -25.29 4.52
CA ALA A 198 4.22 -25.54 3.46
C ALA A 198 4.36 -24.35 2.48
N ASP A 199 3.25 -23.68 2.13
CA ASP A 199 3.27 -22.50 1.27
C ASP A 199 3.96 -21.30 1.94
N VAL A 200 3.63 -21.03 3.20
CA VAL A 200 4.25 -19.96 4.00
C VAL A 200 5.77 -20.20 4.13
N ARG A 201 6.16 -21.45 4.41
CA ARG A 201 7.57 -21.88 4.44
C ARG A 201 8.24 -21.63 3.10
N ALA A 202 7.60 -21.99 1.99
CA ALA A 202 8.18 -21.83 0.65
C ALA A 202 8.41 -20.37 0.25
N VAL A 203 7.46 -19.45 0.54
CA VAL A 203 7.68 -18.01 0.30
C VAL A 203 8.80 -17.46 1.18
N CYS A 204 8.82 -17.83 2.46
CA CYS A 204 9.80 -17.29 3.43
C CYS A 204 11.21 -17.83 3.19
N ASP A 205 11.36 -19.12 2.82
CA ASP A 205 12.66 -19.70 2.46
C ASP A 205 13.20 -19.10 1.16
N LEU A 206 12.33 -18.80 0.17
CA LEU A 206 12.73 -18.08 -1.05
C LEU A 206 13.21 -16.65 -0.73
N LEU A 207 12.54 -15.94 0.19
CA LEU A 207 12.96 -14.61 0.63
C LEU A 207 14.27 -14.64 1.44
N ILE A 208 14.50 -15.64 2.30
CA ILE A 208 15.80 -15.84 2.99
C ILE A 208 16.90 -16.09 1.96
N ALA A 209 16.70 -17.03 1.04
CA ALA A 209 17.69 -17.47 0.05
C ALA A 209 18.07 -16.39 -0.99
N LYS A 210 17.34 -15.27 -1.03
CA LYS A 210 17.51 -14.16 -1.98
C LYS A 210 17.63 -12.79 -1.30
N ASP A 211 17.95 -12.78 -0.01
CA ASP A 211 18.06 -11.58 0.83
C ASP A 211 16.92 -10.58 0.65
N MET A 212 15.70 -11.04 0.91
CA MET A 212 14.45 -10.27 0.86
C MET A 212 14.01 -9.81 -0.54
N VAL A 213 14.68 -10.27 -1.61
CA VAL A 213 14.27 -10.10 -3.01
C VAL A 213 13.42 -11.30 -3.45
N LEU A 214 12.18 -11.09 -3.90
CA LEU A 214 11.40 -12.19 -4.50
C LEU A 214 11.71 -12.30 -6.00
N GLU A 215 12.44 -13.34 -6.38
CA GLU A 215 12.95 -13.55 -7.74
C GLU A 215 12.96 -15.05 -8.09
N ALA A 216 12.21 -15.44 -9.12
CA ALA A 216 12.04 -16.84 -9.53
C ALA A 216 11.65 -16.95 -11.03
N PRO A 217 11.67 -18.15 -11.64
CA PRO A 217 11.14 -18.38 -12.99
C PRO A 217 9.68 -17.92 -13.15
N TRP A 218 9.36 -17.25 -14.27
CA TRP A 218 8.00 -16.82 -14.61
C TRP A 218 7.64 -17.15 -16.07
N GLY A 219 6.38 -17.52 -16.26
CA GLY A 219 5.81 -17.86 -17.56
C GLY A 219 6.32 -19.18 -18.17
N PRO A 220 5.80 -19.59 -19.35
CA PRO A 220 6.06 -20.90 -19.95
C PRO A 220 7.52 -21.15 -20.33
N GLN A 221 8.31 -20.08 -20.48
CA GLN A 221 9.75 -20.13 -20.79
C GLN A 221 10.63 -20.22 -19.52
N GLY A 222 10.05 -20.09 -18.32
CA GLY A 222 10.79 -20.12 -17.06
C GLY A 222 11.79 -18.96 -16.89
N THR A 223 11.52 -17.80 -17.51
CA THR A 223 12.42 -16.64 -17.46
C THR A 223 12.57 -16.16 -16.02
N LEU A 224 13.82 -16.06 -15.53
CA LEU A 224 14.09 -15.57 -14.18
C LEU A 224 13.65 -14.11 -14.04
N GLU A 225 12.69 -13.86 -13.15
CA GLU A 225 11.98 -12.60 -13.04
C GLU A 225 11.92 -12.11 -11.58
N ARG A 226 12.25 -10.83 -11.38
CA ARG A 226 12.18 -10.16 -10.08
C ARG A 226 10.81 -9.55 -9.89
N PHE A 227 10.01 -10.11 -8.99
CA PHE A 227 8.64 -9.66 -8.70
C PHE A 227 8.64 -8.40 -7.84
N PHE A 228 9.40 -8.43 -6.73
CA PHE A 228 9.54 -7.30 -5.80
C PHE A 228 10.75 -7.53 -4.87
N THR A 229 10.96 -6.59 -3.93
CA THR A 229 11.95 -6.70 -2.85
C THR A 229 11.44 -5.97 -1.62
N LEU A 230 11.69 -6.59 -0.47
CA LEU A 230 11.25 -6.15 0.86
C LEU A 230 12.37 -5.48 1.67
N ALA A 231 13.51 -5.19 1.04
CA ALA A 231 14.62 -4.47 1.68
C ALA A 231 14.33 -2.96 1.73
N PRO A 232 14.35 -2.31 2.94
CA PRO A 232 13.98 -0.91 3.12
C PRO A 232 15.04 0.08 2.61
N ASP A 233 16.28 -0.39 2.46
CA ASP A 233 17.44 0.26 1.83
C ASP A 233 17.56 -0.03 0.33
N TYR A 234 16.87 -1.04 -0.22
CA TYR A 234 16.96 -1.33 -1.65
C TYR A 234 16.47 -0.17 -2.50
N PHE A 235 17.36 0.27 -3.39
CA PHE A 235 17.08 1.10 -4.55
C PHE A 235 17.39 0.32 -5.84
N TYR A 236 16.99 0.84 -7.01
CA TYR A 236 17.16 0.18 -8.31
C TYR A 236 18.62 0.04 -8.80
N GLN A 237 19.60 0.24 -7.92
CA GLN A 237 21.05 0.21 -8.11
C GLN A 237 21.55 -0.91 -9.04
N ASP A 238 21.13 -2.15 -8.79
CA ASP A 238 21.50 -3.33 -9.59
C ASP A 238 21.12 -3.15 -11.07
N ARG A 239 19.90 -2.64 -11.30
CA ARG A 239 19.29 -2.59 -12.64
C ARG A 239 19.74 -1.40 -13.47
N ILE A 240 20.49 -0.44 -12.91
CA ILE A 240 20.86 0.81 -13.59
C ILE A 240 21.66 0.51 -14.87
N ASN A 241 21.00 0.70 -16.01
CA ASN A 241 21.50 0.60 -17.38
C ASN A 241 20.77 1.65 -18.27
N PRO A 242 21.14 1.88 -19.54
CA PRO A 242 20.52 2.92 -20.36
C PRO A 242 18.99 2.79 -20.50
N GLN A 243 18.48 1.56 -20.65
CA GLN A 243 17.06 1.27 -20.84
C GLN A 243 16.27 1.48 -19.53
N SER A 244 16.83 1.05 -18.39
CA SER A 244 16.23 1.28 -17.08
C SER A 244 16.26 2.77 -16.72
N TRP A 245 17.33 3.48 -17.08
CA TRP A 245 17.51 4.91 -16.81
C TRP A 245 16.43 5.75 -17.49
N ALA A 246 16.13 5.44 -18.75
CA ALA A 246 15.04 6.06 -19.50
C ALA A 246 13.63 5.74 -18.95
N THR A 247 13.49 4.77 -18.04
CA THR A 247 12.20 4.24 -17.54
C THR A 247 12.05 4.28 -16.01
N VAL A 248 12.94 4.97 -15.27
CA VAL A 248 12.82 5.13 -13.81
C VAL A 248 11.58 5.96 -13.45
N ASP A 249 10.73 5.39 -12.59
CA ASP A 249 9.60 6.11 -11.98
C ASP A 249 9.63 6.11 -10.43
N ASP A 250 10.53 5.34 -9.82
CA ASP A 250 10.73 5.30 -8.37
C ASP A 250 11.38 6.60 -7.83
N PHE A 251 10.66 7.29 -6.95
CA PHE A 251 11.13 8.52 -6.31
C PHE A 251 12.23 8.24 -5.27
N PRO A 252 13.28 9.09 -5.11
CA PRO A 252 13.63 10.28 -5.91
C PRO A 252 14.53 9.97 -7.11
N PHE A 253 14.85 8.71 -7.39
CA PHE A 253 15.75 8.36 -8.49
C PHE A 253 15.15 8.73 -9.86
N ASN A 254 13.81 8.75 -9.98
CA ASN A 254 13.10 9.30 -11.14
C ASN A 254 13.40 10.79 -11.41
N LEU A 255 13.74 11.58 -10.40
CA LEU A 255 14.20 12.97 -10.56
C LEU A 255 15.60 12.96 -11.16
N ILE A 256 16.52 12.24 -10.53
CA ILE A 256 17.93 12.12 -10.93
C ILE A 256 18.01 11.66 -12.39
N ALA A 257 17.27 10.60 -12.76
CA ALA A 257 17.28 10.05 -14.10
C ALA A 257 16.68 11.00 -15.16
N ARG A 258 15.81 11.94 -14.77
CA ARG A 258 15.27 13.02 -15.61
C ARG A 258 16.13 14.29 -15.61
N SER A 259 17.03 14.44 -14.64
CA SER A 259 17.94 15.60 -14.47
C SER A 259 19.32 15.37 -15.06
N VAL A 260 19.72 14.11 -15.14
CA VAL A 260 21.08 13.66 -15.42
C VAL A 260 20.99 12.59 -16.52
N PRO A 261 21.63 12.76 -17.68
CA PRO A 261 21.76 11.69 -18.67
C PRO A 261 22.52 10.49 -18.11
N TYR A 262 22.15 9.28 -18.53
CA TYR A 262 22.85 8.05 -18.14
C TYR A 262 24.36 8.15 -18.42
N SER A 263 25.18 7.85 -17.41
CA SER A 263 26.58 7.46 -17.61
C SER A 263 26.94 6.29 -16.70
N PRO A 264 27.88 5.41 -17.10
CA PRO A 264 28.38 4.33 -16.25
C PRO A 264 28.92 4.82 -14.90
N GLN A 265 29.54 6.01 -14.86
CA GLN A 265 30.11 6.59 -13.66
C GLN A 265 29.03 7.09 -12.69
N VAL A 266 27.98 7.74 -13.20
CA VAL A 266 26.82 8.13 -12.37
C VAL A 266 26.08 6.89 -11.88
N ALA A 267 25.85 5.90 -12.74
CA ALA A 267 25.25 4.61 -12.36
C ALA A 267 26.06 3.90 -11.26
N GLN A 268 27.39 3.92 -11.34
CA GLN A 268 28.25 3.33 -10.31
C GLN A 268 28.26 4.15 -9.01
N ALA A 269 28.27 5.49 -9.09
CA ALA A 269 28.21 6.35 -7.91
C ALA A 269 26.89 6.16 -7.13
N LEU A 270 25.77 5.96 -7.84
CA LEU A 270 24.47 5.58 -7.26
C LEU A 270 24.54 4.21 -6.59
N ARG A 271 25.16 3.20 -7.20
CA ARG A 271 25.37 1.87 -6.56
C ARG A 271 26.22 1.92 -5.29
N SER A 272 27.09 2.91 -5.14
CA SER A 272 27.90 3.11 -3.94
C SER A 272 27.34 4.15 -2.96
N ALA A 273 26.19 4.76 -3.26
CA ALA A 273 25.62 5.82 -2.43
C ALA A 273 24.87 5.23 -1.21
N PRO A 274 25.08 5.74 0.01
CA PRO A 274 24.30 5.34 1.17
C PRO A 274 22.89 5.97 1.09
N TYR A 275 21.88 5.15 0.79
CA TYR A 275 20.48 5.60 0.79
C TYR A 275 19.87 5.50 2.20
N PRO A 276 19.06 6.46 2.64
CA PRO A 276 18.30 6.33 3.88
C PRO A 276 17.22 5.25 3.72
N LYS A 277 16.88 4.56 4.82
CA LYS A 277 15.96 3.39 4.85
C LYS A 277 14.48 3.76 4.72
N ILE A 278 14.15 4.70 3.83
CA ILE A 278 12.83 5.35 3.72
C ILE A 278 11.73 4.47 3.12
N ARG A 279 12.04 3.26 2.62
CA ARG A 279 11.01 2.30 2.15
C ARG A 279 10.41 1.54 3.34
N ALA A 280 9.89 2.31 4.30
CA ALA A 280 9.34 1.87 5.57
C ALA A 280 8.31 0.74 5.41
N GLY A 281 7.47 0.80 4.38
CA GLY A 281 6.48 -0.24 4.12
C GLY A 281 7.06 -1.57 3.64
N GLU A 282 8.26 -1.58 3.05
CA GLU A 282 8.93 -2.83 2.65
C GLU A 282 9.67 -3.45 3.84
N GLY A 283 10.32 -2.61 4.67
CA GLY A 283 10.89 -3.03 5.95
C GLY A 283 9.82 -3.52 6.93
N LEU A 284 8.64 -2.89 6.90
CA LEU A 284 7.42 -3.41 7.49
C LEU A 284 7.12 -4.81 6.86
N ARG A 285 6.92 -4.98 5.55
CA ARG A 285 6.57 -6.29 4.92
C ARG A 285 7.49 -7.45 5.26
N GLY A 286 8.79 -7.22 5.43
CA GLY A 286 9.69 -8.24 5.94
C GLY A 286 9.23 -8.80 7.29
N LEU A 287 8.88 -7.92 8.23
CA LEU A 287 8.31 -8.27 9.53
C LEU A 287 6.93 -8.95 9.42
N PHE A 288 6.23 -8.92 8.27
CA PHE A 288 5.00 -9.71 8.05
C PHE A 288 5.26 -11.16 7.80
N PHE A 289 5.95 -11.43 6.70
CA PHE A 289 5.98 -12.78 6.18
C PHE A 289 6.73 -13.68 7.17
N PHE A 290 7.76 -13.13 7.84
CA PHE A 290 8.49 -13.84 8.89
C PHE A 290 7.76 -13.93 10.22
N THR A 291 6.89 -12.97 10.58
CA THR A 291 5.97 -13.16 11.71
C THR A 291 4.97 -14.29 11.42
N VAL A 292 4.31 -14.24 10.27
CA VAL A 292 3.22 -15.18 9.99
C VAL A 292 3.79 -16.58 9.81
N ALA A 293 5.00 -16.70 9.28
CA ALA A 293 5.77 -17.94 9.32
C ALA A 293 6.15 -18.38 10.75
N GLU A 294 6.62 -17.48 11.60
CA GLU A 294 6.89 -17.76 13.03
C GLU A 294 5.64 -18.28 13.75
N HIS A 295 4.50 -17.57 13.65
CA HIS A 295 3.23 -17.94 14.28
C HIS A 295 2.61 -19.22 13.71
N MET A 296 2.51 -19.34 12.38
CA MET A 296 1.84 -20.50 11.76
C MET A 296 2.69 -21.78 11.84
N THR A 297 4.02 -21.68 11.74
CA THR A 297 4.88 -22.85 11.49
C THR A 297 5.74 -23.27 12.67
N GLY A 298 5.88 -22.41 13.69
CA GLY A 298 6.71 -22.65 14.88
C GLY A 298 8.20 -22.85 14.61
N ASP A 299 8.68 -22.59 13.39
CA ASP A 299 10.04 -22.88 12.96
C ASP A 299 11.02 -21.78 13.44
N PRO A 300 12.02 -22.12 14.29
CA PRO A 300 12.95 -21.12 14.84
C PRO A 300 13.76 -20.36 13.78
N ARG A 301 13.85 -20.86 12.53
CA ARG A 301 14.50 -20.14 11.42
C ARG A 301 13.81 -18.80 11.13
N TYR A 302 12.48 -18.74 11.26
CA TYR A 302 11.72 -17.51 10.96
C TYR A 302 11.79 -16.51 12.10
N THR A 303 11.72 -16.96 13.36
CA THR A 303 12.08 -16.15 14.54
C THR A 303 13.49 -15.56 14.40
N GLN A 304 14.48 -16.40 14.09
CA GLN A 304 15.87 -15.97 13.94
C GLN A 304 16.03 -14.96 12.79
N TRP A 305 15.38 -15.20 11.64
CA TRP A 305 15.45 -14.27 10.52
C TRP A 305 14.74 -12.96 10.81
N LYS A 306 13.56 -12.97 11.46
CA LYS A 306 12.88 -11.77 11.94
C LYS A 306 13.79 -10.95 12.87
N GLN A 307 14.53 -11.60 13.78
CA GLN A 307 15.53 -10.94 14.61
C GLN A 307 16.69 -10.36 13.77
N THR A 308 17.13 -11.02 12.70
CA THR A 308 18.06 -10.44 11.71
C THR A 308 17.48 -9.21 11.01
N LEU A 309 16.19 -9.19 10.67
CA LEU A 309 15.52 -8.01 10.09
C LEU A 309 15.44 -6.85 11.09
N ILE A 310 15.13 -7.14 12.36
CA ILE A 310 15.13 -6.16 13.45
C ILE A 310 16.53 -5.55 13.62
N GLN A 311 17.58 -6.37 13.66
CA GLN A 311 18.99 -5.92 13.71
C GLN A 311 19.42 -5.12 12.48
N ARG A 312 18.84 -5.40 11.30
CA ARG A 312 19.02 -4.58 10.08
C ARG A 312 18.23 -3.28 10.10
N GLY A 313 17.49 -2.98 11.17
CA GLY A 313 16.73 -1.74 11.34
C GLY A 313 15.40 -1.72 10.59
N TYR A 314 14.74 -2.87 10.38
CA TYR A 314 13.42 -2.91 9.73
C TYR A 314 12.35 -2.24 10.61
N VAL A 315 12.45 -2.39 11.93
CA VAL A 315 11.57 -1.70 12.92
C VAL A 315 11.91 -0.21 13.01
N GLU A 316 13.19 0.15 12.98
CA GLU A 316 13.62 1.56 12.90
C GLU A 316 13.08 2.22 11.63
N ALA A 317 13.17 1.54 10.47
CA ALA A 317 12.66 2.04 9.21
C ALA A 317 11.14 2.27 9.24
N LEU A 318 10.40 1.37 9.91
CA LEU A 318 8.96 1.55 10.16
C LEU A 318 8.68 2.78 11.05
N ASP A 319 9.28 2.86 12.24
CA ASP A 319 8.94 3.91 13.20
C ASP A 319 9.48 5.29 12.76
N LYS A 320 10.74 5.38 12.32
CA LYS A 320 11.27 6.66 11.80
C LYS A 320 10.57 7.08 10.51
N PHE A 321 10.40 6.18 9.54
CA PHE A 321 10.06 6.56 8.17
C PHE A 321 8.64 6.20 7.70
N GLY A 322 7.84 5.50 8.51
CA GLY A 322 6.48 5.07 8.16
C GLY A 322 5.53 6.21 7.80
N THR A 323 5.68 7.38 8.44
CA THR A 323 4.87 8.58 8.17
C THR A 323 5.69 9.78 7.68
N ILE A 324 6.99 9.63 7.36
CA ILE A 324 7.94 10.74 7.15
C ILE A 324 7.52 11.88 6.21
N GLY A 325 6.74 11.57 5.17
CA GLY A 325 6.22 12.57 4.24
C GLY A 325 5.06 13.38 4.82
N ASP A 326 4.16 12.75 5.59
CA ASP A 326 3.12 13.44 6.36
C ASP A 326 3.75 14.14 7.59
N ASP A 327 4.69 13.50 8.27
CA ASP A 327 5.46 14.06 9.40
C ASP A 327 6.02 15.45 9.06
N LEU A 328 6.80 15.55 7.97
CA LEU A 328 7.37 16.80 7.44
C LEU A 328 6.32 17.93 7.29
N LEU A 329 5.14 17.61 6.75
CA LEU A 329 4.13 18.59 6.36
C LEU A 329 3.34 19.13 7.55
N TYR A 330 3.16 18.28 8.56
CA TYR A 330 2.51 18.61 9.82
C TYR A 330 3.51 19.02 10.92
N GLY A 331 4.81 19.13 10.62
CA GLY A 331 5.86 19.55 11.56
C GLY A 331 6.15 18.53 12.67
N LYS A 332 5.85 17.25 12.44
CA LYS A 332 6.05 16.12 13.37
C LYS A 332 7.34 15.39 13.06
N ASN A 333 7.85 14.60 14.02
CA ASN A 333 9.01 13.70 13.87
C ASN A 333 10.25 14.36 13.22
N MET A 334 10.45 15.67 13.44
CA MET A 334 11.35 16.46 12.59
C MET A 334 12.81 15.99 12.61
N ALA A 335 13.29 15.34 13.68
CA ALA A 335 14.63 14.77 13.71
C ALA A 335 14.86 13.67 12.64
N ALA A 336 13.89 12.78 12.43
CA ALA A 336 13.97 11.78 11.35
C ALA A 336 13.78 12.41 9.97
N VAL A 337 13.03 13.52 9.91
CA VAL A 337 12.77 14.28 8.67
C VAL A 337 14.04 14.98 8.22
N GLU A 338 14.73 15.67 9.12
CA GLU A 338 16.05 16.26 8.90
C GLU A 338 17.09 15.21 8.51
N GLU A 339 17.05 14.03 9.14
CA GLU A 339 17.89 12.87 8.78
C GLU A 339 17.66 12.42 7.34
N ALA A 340 16.41 12.09 6.96
CA ALA A 340 16.08 11.65 5.61
C ALA A 340 16.38 12.71 4.53
N VAL A 341 16.08 13.99 4.80
CA VAL A 341 16.33 15.12 3.87
C VAL A 341 17.83 15.35 3.69
N ARG A 342 18.61 15.36 4.78
CA ARG A 342 20.08 15.49 4.74
C ARG A 342 20.72 14.35 3.97
N ASP A 343 20.33 13.11 4.26
CA ASP A 343 20.97 11.94 3.67
C ASP A 343 20.64 11.82 2.17
N LEU A 344 19.39 12.13 1.77
CA LEU A 344 19.03 12.29 0.36
C LEU A 344 19.83 13.42 -0.31
N SER A 345 20.03 14.54 0.37
CA SER A 345 20.82 15.68 -0.15
C SER A 345 22.29 15.32 -0.36
N ASN A 346 22.85 14.47 0.50
CA ASN A 346 24.20 13.92 0.34
C ASN A 346 24.29 13.02 -0.91
N VAL A 347 23.31 12.13 -1.13
CA VAL A 347 23.23 11.31 -2.35
C VAL A 347 23.13 12.21 -3.60
N LEU A 348 22.27 13.22 -3.59
CA LEU A 348 22.12 14.18 -4.70
C LEU A 348 23.41 14.95 -4.97
N ALA A 349 24.13 15.39 -3.93
CA ALA A 349 25.40 16.10 -4.05
C ALA A 349 26.50 15.22 -4.66
N VAL A 350 26.63 13.97 -4.22
CA VAL A 350 27.58 12.99 -4.79
C VAL A 350 27.27 12.73 -6.27
N VAL A 351 26.01 12.53 -6.61
CA VAL A 351 25.56 12.28 -8.00
C VAL A 351 25.85 13.49 -8.89
N LEU A 352 25.53 14.70 -8.43
CA LEU A 352 25.82 15.93 -9.17
C LEU A 352 27.33 16.13 -9.33
N GLN A 353 28.13 15.95 -8.29
CA GLN A 353 29.59 16.07 -8.34
C GLN A 353 30.20 15.08 -9.35
N VAL A 354 29.77 13.81 -9.32
CA VAL A 354 30.23 12.78 -10.27
C VAL A 354 29.81 13.12 -11.70
N TRP A 355 28.58 13.59 -11.91
CA TRP A 355 28.14 14.00 -13.25
C TRP A 355 28.93 15.21 -13.78
N LEU A 356 29.05 16.28 -13.00
CA LEU A 356 29.84 17.47 -13.36
C LEU A 356 31.29 17.09 -13.70
N SER A 357 31.90 16.20 -12.91
CA SER A 357 33.28 15.72 -13.12
C SER A 357 33.45 14.86 -14.37
N ASN A 358 32.37 14.29 -14.92
CA ASN A 358 32.39 13.50 -16.15
C ASN A 358 32.00 14.31 -17.40
N GLN A 359 31.69 15.60 -17.28
CA GLN A 359 31.35 16.47 -18.41
C GLN A 359 32.58 16.95 -19.20
N GLY A 360 33.31 16.02 -19.81
CA GLY A 360 34.41 16.29 -20.75
C GLY A 360 34.00 17.01 -22.05
N THR A 361 32.73 17.41 -22.17
CA THR A 361 32.10 17.99 -23.37
C THR A 361 31.34 19.30 -23.12
N LEU A 362 31.44 19.91 -21.94
CA LEU A 362 30.94 21.28 -21.71
C LEU A 362 31.88 22.29 -22.41
N GLY A 363 31.48 22.73 -23.61
CA GLY A 363 32.31 23.57 -24.48
C GLY A 363 32.75 24.89 -23.84
N GLY A 364 34.04 25.22 -24.01
CA GLY A 364 34.62 26.52 -23.62
C GLY A 364 34.79 26.69 -22.10
N VAL A 365 34.69 27.95 -21.66
CA VAL A 365 35.06 28.43 -20.31
C VAL A 365 34.40 27.65 -19.17
N VAL A 366 33.19 27.11 -19.39
CA VAL A 366 32.44 26.35 -18.38
C VAL A 366 33.24 25.15 -17.87
N SER A 367 33.93 24.40 -18.74
CA SER A 367 34.76 23.25 -18.35
C SER A 367 35.92 23.61 -17.40
N GLN A 368 36.47 24.83 -17.52
CA GLN A 368 37.59 25.30 -16.70
C GLN A 368 37.12 25.86 -15.36
N LEU A 369 35.91 26.44 -15.30
CA LEU A 369 35.33 26.98 -14.07
C LEU A 369 34.61 25.91 -13.22
N LEU A 370 34.11 24.82 -13.82
CA LEU A 370 33.34 23.80 -13.10
C LEU A 370 34.06 23.20 -11.88
N PRO A 371 35.35 22.81 -11.94
CA PRO A 371 36.07 22.30 -10.77
C PRO A 371 36.25 23.37 -9.70
N LEU A 372 36.47 24.63 -10.10
CA LEU A 372 36.62 25.80 -9.22
C LEU A 372 35.30 26.27 -8.60
N ALA A 373 34.16 25.83 -9.14
CA ALA A 373 32.80 26.16 -8.67
C ALA A 373 32.12 24.99 -7.91
N THR A 374 32.64 23.77 -8.03
CA THR A 374 32.02 22.57 -7.42
C THR A 374 31.88 22.69 -5.89
N PRO A 375 32.90 23.12 -5.12
CA PRO A 375 32.73 23.34 -3.67
C PRO A 375 31.63 24.34 -3.31
N GLN A 376 31.45 25.39 -4.12
CA GLN A 376 30.46 26.45 -3.93
C GLN A 376 29.06 25.95 -4.30
N ILE A 377 28.93 25.11 -5.33
CA ILE A 377 27.68 24.40 -5.65
C ILE A 377 27.27 23.49 -4.49
N SER A 378 28.20 22.69 -3.94
CA SER A 378 27.94 21.84 -2.77
C SER A 378 27.54 22.66 -1.53
N ALA A 379 28.25 23.75 -1.25
CA ALA A 379 27.93 24.64 -0.12
C ALA A 379 26.59 25.37 -0.31
N TRP A 380 26.26 25.77 -1.55
CA TRP A 380 24.96 26.35 -1.88
C TRP A 380 23.83 25.33 -1.69
N ILE A 381 23.97 24.09 -2.19
CA ILE A 381 22.99 23.00 -1.98
C ILE A 381 22.76 22.76 -0.49
N ALA A 382 23.83 22.60 0.31
CA ALA A 382 23.71 22.45 1.76
C ALA A 382 22.98 23.65 2.41
N SER A 383 23.26 24.87 1.94
CA SER A 383 22.58 26.08 2.42
C SER A 383 21.10 26.15 2.02
N SER A 384 20.74 25.66 0.82
CA SER A 384 19.36 25.56 0.33
C SER A 384 18.57 24.51 1.13
N VAL A 385 19.19 23.40 1.49
CA VAL A 385 18.63 22.38 2.39
C VAL A 385 18.41 22.96 3.78
N VAL A 386 19.37 23.70 4.33
CA VAL A 386 19.19 24.40 5.62
C VAL A 386 18.08 25.46 5.54
N ARG A 387 17.93 26.20 4.42
CA ARG A 387 16.79 27.13 4.22
C ARG A 387 15.46 26.40 4.15
N LEU A 388 15.41 25.25 3.48
CA LEU A 388 14.25 24.37 3.41
C LEU A 388 13.85 23.87 4.81
N LEU A 389 14.76 23.26 5.57
CA LEU A 389 14.49 22.79 6.93
C LEU A 389 14.05 23.92 7.88
N ASN A 390 14.68 25.10 7.78
CA ASN A 390 14.24 26.28 8.52
C ASN A 390 12.84 26.75 8.15
N TRP A 391 12.41 26.62 6.89
CA TRP A 391 11.03 26.92 6.51
C TRP A 391 10.06 25.82 6.96
N LEU A 392 10.45 24.56 6.97
CA LEU A 392 9.59 23.46 7.44
C LEU A 392 9.25 23.59 8.94
N HIS A 393 10.15 24.21 9.72
CA HIS A 393 9.88 24.62 11.11
C HIS A 393 9.01 25.89 11.26
N ASP A 394 8.77 26.64 10.18
CA ASP A 394 7.94 27.87 10.16
C ASP A 394 7.30 28.05 8.76
N PRO A 395 6.42 27.13 8.33
CA PRO A 395 6.04 26.99 6.91
C PRO A 395 5.08 28.06 6.40
N ASN A 396 4.60 28.93 7.30
CA ASN A 396 3.81 30.10 6.96
C ASN A 396 4.69 31.34 6.71
N ASN A 397 6.00 31.26 6.99
CA ASN A 397 6.96 32.34 6.82
C ASN A 397 7.29 32.61 5.34
N GLN A 398 6.61 33.61 4.79
CA GLN A 398 6.75 34.02 3.38
C GLN A 398 8.18 34.44 3.00
N GLN A 399 9.00 34.93 3.94
CA GLN A 399 10.39 35.29 3.66
C GLN A 399 11.26 34.03 3.48
N ARG A 400 11.09 33.01 4.33
CA ARG A 400 11.79 31.73 4.21
C ARG A 400 11.34 30.98 2.95
N LEU A 401 10.03 30.96 2.65
CA LEU A 401 9.48 30.45 1.39
C LEU A 401 10.12 31.13 0.18
N GLN A 402 10.10 32.47 0.12
CA GLN A 402 10.62 33.22 -1.03
C GLN A 402 12.13 32.96 -1.24
N ALA A 403 12.91 32.73 -0.17
CA ALA A 403 14.31 32.34 -0.29
C ALA A 403 14.47 30.97 -0.99
N ILE A 404 13.65 29.97 -0.62
CA ILE A 404 13.62 28.65 -1.28
C ILE A 404 13.17 28.79 -2.74
N LEU A 405 12.12 29.58 -3.01
CA LEU A 405 11.67 29.82 -4.39
C LEU A 405 12.76 30.51 -5.24
N ASN A 406 13.61 31.33 -4.64
CA ASN A 406 14.77 31.93 -5.32
C ASN A 406 15.86 30.89 -5.59
N ASP A 407 16.16 29.98 -4.66
CA ASP A 407 17.09 28.87 -4.89
C ASP A 407 16.61 27.96 -6.04
N VAL A 408 15.31 27.66 -6.11
CA VAL A 408 14.75 26.78 -7.15
C VAL A 408 14.78 27.45 -8.52
N ARG A 409 14.54 28.76 -8.59
CA ARG A 409 14.74 29.55 -9.83
C ARG A 409 16.21 29.58 -10.25
N LEU A 410 17.13 29.74 -9.29
CA LEU A 410 18.58 29.68 -9.56
C LEU A 410 18.99 28.28 -10.05
N PHE A 411 18.43 27.20 -9.48
CA PHE A 411 18.65 25.84 -9.96
C PHE A 411 18.19 25.65 -11.41
N SER A 412 17.00 26.16 -11.74
CA SER A 412 16.47 26.17 -13.11
C SER A 412 17.38 26.93 -14.09
N GLN A 413 17.94 28.06 -13.68
CA GLN A 413 18.93 28.81 -14.47
C GLN A 413 20.23 28.01 -14.68
N VAL A 414 20.75 27.36 -13.64
CA VAL A 414 21.93 26.47 -13.74
C VAL A 414 21.65 25.28 -14.66
N LEU A 415 20.48 24.66 -14.56
CA LEU A 415 20.04 23.58 -15.46
C LEU A 415 19.96 24.03 -16.92
N ASN A 416 19.46 25.23 -17.20
CA ASN A 416 19.47 25.80 -18.56
C ASN A 416 20.90 25.98 -19.10
N LEU A 417 21.83 26.46 -18.27
CA LEU A 417 23.24 26.70 -18.65
C LEU A 417 24.02 25.41 -18.95
N ILE A 418 23.68 24.31 -18.27
CA ILE A 418 24.35 23.00 -18.44
C ILE A 418 23.62 22.05 -19.41
N GLY A 419 22.72 22.58 -20.24
CA GLY A 419 22.06 21.81 -21.32
C GLY A 419 20.86 20.95 -20.89
N GLN A 420 20.27 21.22 -19.73
CA GLN A 420 19.09 20.51 -19.19
C GLN A 420 17.81 21.35 -19.30
N GLN A 421 17.59 22.04 -20.43
CA GLN A 421 16.48 22.98 -20.60
C GLN A 421 15.11 22.31 -20.41
N SER A 422 14.96 21.03 -20.75
CA SER A 422 13.70 20.30 -20.57
C SER A 422 13.34 20.09 -19.09
N LEU A 423 14.32 19.95 -18.18
CA LEU A 423 14.04 19.92 -16.75
C LEU A 423 13.80 21.32 -16.20
N ALA A 424 14.59 22.31 -16.62
CA ALA A 424 14.39 23.71 -16.23
C ALA A 424 12.97 24.18 -16.55
N GLN A 425 12.48 23.90 -17.77
CA GLN A 425 11.09 24.15 -18.17
C GLN A 425 10.05 23.39 -17.32
N GLN A 426 10.36 22.21 -16.79
CA GLN A 426 9.48 21.49 -15.86
C GLN A 426 9.47 22.15 -14.46
N ILE A 427 10.60 22.67 -13.99
CA ILE A 427 10.69 23.42 -12.73
C ILE A 427 9.99 24.77 -12.85
N ASP A 428 10.28 25.55 -13.89
CA ASP A 428 9.65 26.84 -14.15
C ASP A 428 8.14 26.69 -14.38
N GLY A 429 7.73 25.65 -15.11
CA GLY A 429 6.33 25.29 -15.31
C GLY A 429 5.62 24.89 -14.01
N PHE A 430 6.30 24.15 -13.11
CA PHE A 430 5.76 23.88 -11.78
C PHE A 430 5.62 25.17 -10.96
N LEU A 431 6.67 26.01 -10.90
CA LEU A 431 6.64 27.25 -10.14
C LEU A 431 5.57 28.23 -10.66
N ALA A 432 5.34 28.27 -11.97
CA ALA A 432 4.29 29.08 -12.58
C ALA A 432 2.87 28.54 -12.31
N GLN A 433 2.68 27.21 -12.30
CA GLN A 433 1.37 26.59 -12.10
C GLN A 433 0.96 26.50 -10.62
N TYR A 434 1.91 26.28 -9.71
CA TYR A 434 1.64 25.93 -8.32
C TYR A 434 2.31 26.86 -7.28
N GLY A 435 3.19 27.78 -7.69
CA GLY A 435 4.00 28.58 -6.77
C GLY A 435 3.21 29.43 -5.78
N SER A 436 2.02 29.90 -6.17
CA SER A 436 1.06 30.61 -5.31
C SER A 436 0.39 29.73 -4.24
N ASN A 437 0.41 28.40 -4.42
CA ASN A 437 -0.22 27.44 -3.52
C ASN A 437 0.77 26.83 -2.51
N LEU A 438 2.06 27.19 -2.55
CA LEU A 438 3.12 26.65 -1.69
C LEU A 438 3.09 27.23 -0.26
N THR A 439 1.94 27.14 0.41
CA THR A 439 1.74 27.44 1.84
C THR A 439 1.54 26.14 2.61
N GLN A 440 1.79 26.09 3.93
CA GLN A 440 1.67 24.86 4.73
C GLN A 440 0.41 24.03 4.41
N GLN A 441 -0.75 24.68 4.36
CA GLN A 441 -2.03 24.04 4.04
C GLN A 441 -2.06 23.48 2.62
N GLY A 442 -1.55 24.21 1.62
CA GLY A 442 -1.46 23.71 0.26
C GLY A 442 -0.58 22.45 0.12
N LEU A 443 0.46 22.31 0.93
CA LEU A 443 1.35 21.14 0.92
C LEU A 443 0.70 19.92 1.56
N ILE A 444 0.01 20.15 2.68
CA ILE A 444 -0.87 19.16 3.31
C ILE A 444 -1.92 18.67 2.30
N ASP A 445 -2.50 19.57 1.51
CA ASP A 445 -3.49 19.24 0.48
C ASP A 445 -2.91 18.52 -0.74
N LEU A 446 -1.67 18.86 -1.15
CA LEU A 446 -0.92 18.12 -2.16
C LEU A 446 -0.63 16.68 -1.71
N ALA A 447 -0.16 16.50 -0.48
CA ALA A 447 0.10 15.17 0.07
C ALA A 447 -1.18 14.35 0.22
N ARG A 448 -2.28 14.99 0.64
CA ARG A 448 -3.61 14.39 0.60
C ARG A 448 -3.95 13.93 -0.82
N THR A 449 -3.81 14.74 -1.88
CA THR A 449 -4.18 14.31 -3.24
C THR A 449 -3.29 13.22 -3.85
N ILE A 450 -2.02 13.10 -3.44
CA ILE A 450 -1.11 12.03 -3.92
C ILE A 450 -1.12 10.76 -3.05
N ARG A 451 -1.82 10.74 -1.91
CA ARG A 451 -1.85 9.58 -1.00
C ARG A 451 -2.44 8.34 -1.70
N SER A 452 -1.87 7.17 -1.43
CA SER A 452 -2.36 5.89 -1.93
C SER A 452 -3.24 5.19 -0.90
N HIS A 453 -4.57 5.29 -1.02
CA HIS A 453 -5.49 4.64 -0.08
C HIS A 453 -5.45 3.11 -0.14
N LEU A 454 -5.18 2.50 -1.30
CA LEU A 454 -4.81 1.07 -1.35
C LEU A 454 -3.54 0.77 -0.54
N GLY A 455 -2.50 1.61 -0.66
CA GLY A 455 -1.26 1.47 0.13
C GLY A 455 -1.50 1.63 1.63
N VAL A 456 -2.34 2.59 2.03
CA VAL A 456 -2.80 2.78 3.41
C VAL A 456 -3.51 1.54 3.93
N ASN A 457 -4.51 1.01 3.21
CA ASN A 457 -5.22 -0.19 3.67
C ASN A 457 -4.33 -1.44 3.63
N LEU A 458 -3.36 -1.54 2.71
CA LEU A 458 -2.37 -2.62 2.72
C LEU A 458 -1.34 -2.46 3.83
N SER A 459 -1.06 -1.24 4.31
CA SER A 459 -0.38 -1.00 5.57
C SER A 459 -1.25 -1.39 6.75
N PHE A 460 -2.52 -0.93 6.80
CA PHE A 460 -3.42 -1.13 7.93
C PHE A 460 -3.95 -2.54 8.08
N MET A 461 -4.47 -3.22 7.05
CA MET A 461 -5.03 -4.58 7.10
C MET A 461 -4.09 -5.54 7.81
N PRO A 462 -2.77 -5.46 7.60
CA PRO A 462 -1.89 -6.33 8.33
C PRO A 462 -1.01 -5.55 9.31
N LEU A 463 -0.82 -4.21 9.34
CA LEU A 463 -0.50 -3.53 10.64
C LEU A 463 -1.51 -3.93 11.72
N SER A 464 -2.73 -4.25 11.30
CA SER A 464 -3.74 -4.96 12.05
C SER A 464 -3.22 -6.30 12.49
N LEU A 465 -2.98 -7.25 11.58
CA LEU A 465 -2.12 -8.37 11.87
C LEU A 465 -0.70 -7.95 12.34
N MET A 466 -0.43 -6.80 13.05
CA MET A 466 0.73 -6.42 13.92
C MET A 466 0.65 -6.53 15.45
N VAL A 467 -0.53 -6.61 16.10
CA VAL A 467 -0.70 -6.71 17.58
C VAL A 467 -1.07 -8.07 18.31
N GLN A 468 -2.08 -8.94 17.99
CA GLN A 468 -2.39 -10.20 18.77
C GLN A 468 -1.17 -11.05 18.99
N PHE A 469 -0.52 -11.42 17.89
CA PHE A 469 0.40 -12.52 17.99
C PHE A 469 1.58 -11.94 18.81
N GLU A 470 2.07 -10.73 18.51
CA GLU A 470 3.38 -10.20 18.97
C GLU A 470 3.59 -10.31 20.48
N THR A 471 4.73 -10.90 20.82
CA THR A 471 5.15 -11.24 22.16
C THR A 471 6.11 -10.23 22.77
N ASP A 472 7.04 -9.70 21.96
CA ASP A 472 7.99 -8.72 22.46
C ASP A 472 7.23 -7.42 22.77
N PRO A 473 7.16 -6.99 24.05
CA PRO A 473 6.38 -5.82 24.43
C PRO A 473 6.92 -4.53 23.82
N GLN A 474 8.19 -4.49 23.40
CA GLN A 474 8.79 -3.35 22.71
C GLN A 474 8.36 -3.31 21.23
N LEU A 475 8.45 -4.45 20.53
CA LEU A 475 7.94 -4.56 19.16
C LEU A 475 6.44 -4.23 19.12
N LEU A 476 5.66 -4.88 19.98
CA LEU A 476 4.23 -4.64 20.17
C LEU A 476 3.89 -3.15 20.38
N ALA A 477 4.71 -2.41 21.13
CA ALA A 477 4.56 -0.98 21.34
C ALA A 477 4.90 -0.16 20.08
N SER A 478 6.04 -0.42 19.42
CA SER A 478 6.40 0.21 18.14
C SER A 478 5.31 0.00 17.07
N TYR A 479 4.72 -1.19 17.05
CA TYR A 479 3.67 -1.60 16.12
C TYR A 479 2.36 -0.84 16.35
N LYS A 480 1.94 -0.69 17.61
CA LYS A 480 0.80 0.17 17.99
C LYS A 480 1.06 1.63 17.62
N THR A 481 2.25 2.15 17.91
CA THR A 481 2.66 3.53 17.59
C THR A 481 2.66 3.79 16.09
N ALA A 482 3.19 2.89 15.27
CA ALA A 482 3.20 3.03 13.82
C ALA A 482 1.77 3.07 13.24
N MET A 483 0.86 2.22 13.74
CA MET A 483 -0.56 2.28 13.36
C MET A 483 -1.23 3.58 13.80
N HIS A 484 -0.98 4.04 15.04
CA HIS A 484 -1.58 5.25 15.58
C HIS A 484 -1.13 6.51 14.83
N ARG A 485 0.17 6.70 14.63
CA ARG A 485 0.73 7.82 13.85
C ARG A 485 0.20 7.82 12.41
N SER A 486 0.07 6.65 11.79
CA SER A 486 -0.54 6.54 10.46
C SER A 486 -2.02 6.98 10.48
N TRP A 487 -2.77 6.63 11.53
CA TRP A 487 -4.20 6.96 11.69
C TRP A 487 -4.44 8.46 11.91
N GLU A 488 -3.55 9.17 12.61
CA GLU A 488 -3.70 10.62 12.88
C GLU A 488 -3.93 11.43 11.59
N TYR A 489 -3.29 11.03 10.49
CA TYR A 489 -3.41 11.68 9.19
C TYR A 489 -4.60 11.21 8.34
N LEU A 490 -5.35 10.22 8.83
CA LEU A 490 -6.43 9.50 8.12
C LEU A 490 -7.79 9.57 8.81
N ALA A 491 -7.88 9.98 10.08
CA ALA A 491 -9.13 10.04 10.84
C ALA A 491 -10.25 10.82 10.11
N THR A 492 -9.90 11.88 9.37
CA THR A 492 -10.82 12.70 8.56
C THR A 492 -11.19 12.10 7.19
N ASP A 493 -10.69 10.92 6.83
CA ASP A 493 -11.03 10.22 5.58
C ASP A 493 -12.22 9.24 5.75
N HIS A 494 -12.72 9.07 6.99
CA HIS A 494 -13.91 8.26 7.35
C HIS A 494 -13.87 6.80 6.86
N ASN A 495 -12.67 6.20 6.73
CA ASN A 495 -12.50 4.83 6.27
C ASN A 495 -12.78 3.81 7.40
N PRO A 496 -13.85 3.00 7.31
CA PRO A 496 -14.24 2.08 8.39
C PRO A 496 -13.16 1.03 8.67
N VAL A 497 -12.40 0.59 7.65
CA VAL A 497 -11.35 -0.41 7.86
C VAL A 497 -10.16 0.19 8.61
N VAL A 498 -9.72 1.40 8.27
CA VAL A 498 -8.63 2.06 9.02
C VAL A 498 -9.05 2.34 10.46
N ASN A 499 -10.26 2.85 10.65
CA ASN A 499 -10.79 3.23 11.95
C ASN A 499 -11.03 2.02 12.88
N LEU A 500 -11.69 0.95 12.39
CA LEU A 500 -11.92 -0.26 13.18
C LEU A 500 -10.62 -0.98 13.53
N LEU A 501 -9.65 -1.03 12.61
CA LEU A 501 -8.35 -1.67 12.89
C LEU A 501 -7.50 -0.85 13.87
N HIS A 502 -7.57 0.49 13.80
CA HIS A 502 -6.97 1.37 14.80
C HIS A 502 -7.56 1.11 16.18
N HIS A 503 -8.89 1.21 16.32
CA HIS A 503 -9.62 0.90 17.55
C HIS A 503 -9.31 -0.51 18.11
N GLY A 504 -9.29 -1.53 17.25
CA GLY A 504 -9.19 -2.94 17.63
C GLY A 504 -7.78 -3.51 17.81
N TYR A 505 -6.72 -2.81 17.40
CA TYR A 505 -5.34 -3.27 17.64
C TYR A 505 -4.40 -2.16 18.20
N SER A 506 -4.73 -0.86 18.17
CA SER A 506 -3.89 0.22 18.70
C SER A 506 -4.58 1.00 19.84
N GLN A 507 -4.66 2.33 19.76
CA GLN A 507 -5.46 3.19 20.63
C GLN A 507 -6.85 3.39 20.00
N THR A 508 -7.85 3.80 20.79
CA THR A 508 -9.17 4.16 20.25
C THR A 508 -9.24 5.66 19.97
N GLY A 509 -9.50 6.05 18.72
CA GLY A 509 -9.92 7.39 18.37
C GLY A 509 -11.40 7.61 18.69
N ALA A 510 -11.77 8.83 19.08
CA ALA A 510 -13.12 9.14 19.56
C ALA A 510 -14.24 8.75 18.58
N ASP A 511 -14.04 9.02 17.29
CA ASP A 511 -15.05 8.80 16.25
C ASP A 511 -14.82 7.51 15.42
N ASP A 512 -13.86 6.65 15.81
CA ASP A 512 -13.49 5.47 15.02
C ASP A 512 -14.71 4.57 14.75
N VAL A 513 -15.43 4.21 15.81
CA VAL A 513 -16.64 3.38 15.74
C VAL A 513 -17.80 4.15 15.09
N GLY A 514 -18.00 5.42 15.46
CA GLY A 514 -19.10 6.25 14.96
C GLY A 514 -19.06 6.46 13.44
N HIS A 515 -17.91 6.87 12.89
CA HIS A 515 -17.71 7.01 11.46
C HIS A 515 -17.83 5.66 10.73
N SER A 516 -17.38 4.57 11.34
CA SER A 516 -17.48 3.23 10.75
C SER A 516 -18.93 2.75 10.63
N ILE A 517 -19.73 2.93 11.68
CA ILE A 517 -21.16 2.59 11.67
C ILE A 517 -21.91 3.47 10.66
N GLN A 518 -21.58 4.76 10.55
CA GLN A 518 -22.20 5.63 9.54
C GLN A 518 -21.84 5.20 8.10
N ALA A 519 -20.59 4.81 7.85
CA ALA A 519 -20.18 4.26 6.56
C ALA A 519 -20.92 2.96 6.21
N LEU A 520 -21.16 2.07 7.20
CA LEU A 520 -21.98 0.87 6.99
C LEU A 520 -23.46 1.23 6.71
N LYS A 521 -24.04 2.22 7.40
CA LYS A 521 -25.43 2.66 7.17
C LYS A 521 -25.62 3.29 5.78
N ASN A 522 -24.63 4.05 5.30
CA ASN A 522 -24.67 4.69 3.97
C ASN A 522 -24.30 3.74 2.82
N PHE A 523 -23.82 2.52 3.06
CA PHE A 523 -23.32 1.65 1.99
C PHE A 523 -24.45 1.21 1.05
N HIS A 524 -24.27 1.38 -0.27
CA HIS A 524 -25.31 1.09 -1.27
C HIS A 524 -25.67 -0.39 -1.33
N ASP A 525 -26.96 -0.67 -1.53
CA ASP A 525 -27.47 -2.03 -1.76
C ASP A 525 -27.24 -2.53 -3.19
N ASP A 526 -27.25 -1.63 -4.18
CA ASP A 526 -26.93 -1.95 -5.57
C ASP A 526 -25.41 -1.90 -5.82
N MET A 527 -24.84 -3.07 -6.13
CA MET A 527 -23.44 -3.28 -6.50
C MET A 527 -23.18 -3.28 -8.02
N SER A 528 -24.14 -2.81 -8.84
CA SER A 528 -23.92 -2.55 -10.26
C SER A 528 -22.94 -1.38 -10.46
N MET A 529 -21.93 -1.57 -11.30
CA MET A 529 -20.94 -0.54 -11.61
C MET A 529 -21.58 0.63 -12.36
N ARG A 530 -21.45 1.82 -11.77
CA ARG A 530 -21.99 3.10 -12.25
C ARG A 530 -20.95 4.19 -12.03
N GLU A 531 -20.95 5.21 -12.89
CA GLU A 531 -20.20 6.43 -12.63
C GLU A 531 -20.93 7.25 -11.55
N ILE A 532 -20.19 7.81 -10.60
CA ILE A 532 -20.69 8.86 -9.70
C ILE A 532 -19.84 10.10 -9.89
N ASP A 533 -20.51 11.20 -10.23
CA ASP A 533 -19.93 12.50 -10.55
C ASP A 533 -20.35 13.56 -9.52
N ASN A 534 -19.44 13.85 -8.60
CA ASN A 534 -19.63 14.86 -7.56
C ASN A 534 -19.26 16.30 -8.03
N SER A 535 -19.12 16.57 -9.33
CA SER A 535 -18.83 17.92 -9.83
C SER A 535 -19.89 18.98 -9.45
N GLY A 536 -21.11 18.55 -9.12
CA GLY A 536 -22.19 19.41 -8.61
C GLY A 536 -22.29 19.51 -7.08
N TRP A 537 -21.33 18.97 -6.32
CA TRP A 537 -21.44 18.88 -4.86
C TRP A 537 -21.50 20.27 -4.19
N PRO A 538 -22.43 20.53 -3.24
CA PRO A 538 -22.55 21.81 -2.57
C PRO A 538 -21.26 22.23 -1.84
N GLY A 539 -20.71 23.38 -2.22
CA GLY A 539 -19.44 23.88 -1.64
C GLY A 539 -18.18 23.17 -2.13
N LEU A 540 -18.24 22.44 -3.26
CA LEU A 540 -17.07 21.81 -3.88
C LEU A 540 -15.95 22.83 -4.13
N VAL A 541 -14.79 22.61 -3.50
CA VAL A 541 -13.53 23.28 -3.84
C VAL A 541 -12.65 22.25 -4.51
N VAL A 542 -12.43 22.38 -5.82
CA VAL A 542 -11.58 21.49 -6.60
C VAL A 542 -10.11 21.75 -6.25
N SER A 543 -9.31 20.69 -6.10
CA SER A 543 -7.89 20.82 -5.83
C SER A 543 -7.13 21.39 -7.03
N PRO A 544 -6.30 22.43 -6.86
CA PRO A 544 -5.34 22.83 -7.88
C PRO A 544 -4.25 21.77 -8.06
N TRP A 545 -4.05 20.89 -7.07
CA TRP A 545 -3.01 19.88 -7.07
C TRP A 545 -3.38 18.65 -7.90
N PRO A 546 -2.38 17.99 -8.52
CA PRO A 546 -2.58 16.73 -9.19
C PRO A 546 -2.81 15.58 -8.19
N ASP A 547 -3.49 14.53 -8.68
CA ASP A 547 -3.47 13.23 -8.04
C ASP A 547 -2.12 12.50 -8.23
N ARG A 548 -1.97 11.35 -7.57
CA ARG A 548 -0.79 10.47 -7.68
C ARG A 548 -0.46 9.97 -9.09
N PHE A 549 -1.37 10.14 -10.05
CA PHE A 549 -1.19 9.80 -11.46
C PHE A 549 -0.95 11.03 -12.34
N GLY A 550 -0.70 12.20 -11.72
CA GLY A 550 -0.38 13.46 -12.36
C GLY A 550 -1.55 14.14 -13.07
N ARG A 551 -2.79 13.83 -12.65
CA ARG A 551 -4.03 14.40 -13.22
C ARG A 551 -4.58 15.49 -12.29
N VAL A 552 -4.73 16.71 -12.79
CA VAL A 552 -5.25 17.87 -12.02
C VAL A 552 -6.78 17.92 -12.12
N GLY A 553 -7.46 18.44 -11.09
CA GLY A 553 -8.91 18.64 -11.09
C GLY A 553 -9.75 17.40 -10.73
N ASN A 554 -9.11 16.25 -10.47
CA ASN A 554 -9.80 15.00 -10.12
C ASN A 554 -10.25 14.93 -8.65
N HIS A 555 -9.59 15.66 -7.75
CA HIS A 555 -9.78 15.55 -6.31
C HIS A 555 -10.28 16.87 -5.72
N ALA A 556 -11.08 16.80 -4.67
CA ALA A 556 -11.54 17.94 -3.88
C ALA A 556 -10.55 18.32 -2.77
N ILE A 557 -10.59 19.60 -2.36
CA ILE A 557 -10.13 20.10 -1.05
C ILE A 557 -11.30 20.11 -0.06
N GLN A 558 -12.47 20.56 -0.52
CA GLN A 558 -13.74 20.49 0.18
C GLN A 558 -14.79 19.83 -0.71
N PRO A 559 -15.57 18.84 -0.22
CA PRO A 559 -15.52 18.30 1.14
C PRO A 559 -14.23 17.52 1.44
N LEU A 560 -13.89 17.39 2.72
CA LEU A 560 -12.71 16.62 3.15
C LEU A 560 -12.81 15.11 2.81
N TYR A 561 -14.00 14.60 2.53
CA TYR A 561 -14.24 13.29 1.92
C TYR A 561 -15.63 13.30 1.27
N PHE A 562 -15.86 12.42 0.30
CA PHE A 562 -17.21 12.03 -0.12
C PHE A 562 -17.64 10.80 0.68
N PRO A 563 -18.85 10.78 1.26
CA PRO A 563 -19.35 9.61 2.00
C PRO A 563 -19.55 8.44 1.01
N VAL A 564 -19.68 7.21 1.54
CA VAL A 564 -19.59 6.01 0.68
C VAL A 564 -20.71 5.94 -0.36
N ASP A 565 -21.92 6.42 -0.04
CA ASP A 565 -23.06 6.58 -0.95
C ASP A 565 -22.77 7.49 -2.15
N ALA A 566 -21.84 8.44 -2.01
CA ALA A 566 -21.39 9.37 -3.05
C ALA A 566 -20.13 8.89 -3.80
N ARG A 567 -19.81 7.59 -3.74
CA ARG A 567 -18.65 6.96 -4.42
C ARG A 567 -19.11 5.76 -5.22
N ALA A 568 -18.48 5.47 -6.36
CA ALA A 568 -18.89 4.32 -7.16
C ALA A 568 -18.61 2.98 -6.43
N PRO A 569 -19.46 1.95 -6.64
CA PRO A 569 -19.18 0.59 -6.17
C PRO A 569 -17.84 0.07 -6.68
N ASP A 570 -17.07 -0.54 -5.79
CA ASP A 570 -15.78 -1.17 -6.07
C ASP A 570 -15.58 -2.28 -5.02
N ILE A 571 -14.95 -3.40 -5.42
CA ILE A 571 -14.69 -4.57 -4.58
C ILE A 571 -14.09 -4.19 -3.22
N PHE A 572 -13.32 -3.10 -3.20
CA PHE A 572 -12.94 -2.41 -1.99
C PHE A 572 -12.92 -0.89 -2.24
N VAL A 573 -14.07 -0.22 -2.11
CA VAL A 573 -14.26 1.24 -2.33
C VAL A 573 -13.16 2.08 -1.67
N TRP A 574 -12.71 1.66 -0.49
CA TRP A 574 -11.66 2.30 0.31
C TRP A 574 -10.23 2.15 -0.24
N ARG A 575 -10.03 1.43 -1.35
CA ARG A 575 -8.81 1.50 -2.19
C ARG A 575 -8.74 2.79 -3.00
N GLY A 576 -9.91 3.34 -3.36
CA GLY A 576 -10.07 4.62 -4.06
C GLY A 576 -9.89 5.81 -3.13
N HIS A 577 -9.57 6.96 -3.71
CA HIS A 577 -9.30 8.18 -2.94
C HIS A 577 -10.61 8.80 -2.43
N PRO A 578 -10.75 9.14 -1.13
CA PRO A 578 -12.01 9.59 -0.54
C PRO A 578 -12.46 10.98 -1.04
N ARG A 579 -11.54 11.79 -1.57
CA ARG A 579 -11.84 13.11 -2.17
C ARG A 579 -11.99 13.06 -3.70
N GLN A 580 -12.12 11.87 -4.31
CA GLN A 580 -12.21 11.72 -5.76
C GLN A 580 -13.58 12.18 -6.29
N ILE A 581 -13.58 13.21 -7.15
CA ILE A 581 -14.79 13.89 -7.62
C ILE A 581 -15.60 13.00 -8.57
N LYS A 582 -14.94 12.36 -9.55
CA LYS A 582 -15.56 11.39 -10.47
C LYS A 582 -14.99 10.00 -10.25
N SER A 583 -15.85 9.02 -9.98
CA SER A 583 -15.47 7.65 -9.66
C SER A 583 -16.33 6.62 -10.40
N GLY A 584 -15.79 5.41 -10.60
CA GLY A 584 -16.46 4.34 -11.35
C GLY A 584 -16.44 4.54 -12.87
N ALA A 585 -17.37 3.87 -13.54
CA ALA A 585 -17.69 4.01 -14.95
C ALA A 585 -19.12 3.50 -15.17
N ASN A 586 -19.80 3.90 -16.24
CA ASN A 586 -21.14 3.39 -16.54
C ASN A 586 -21.06 2.03 -17.25
N GLN A 587 -21.10 0.96 -16.46
CA GLN A 587 -21.09 -0.44 -16.90
C GLN A 587 -22.08 -1.25 -16.04
N PRO A 588 -23.40 -1.03 -16.16
CA PRO A 588 -24.40 -1.59 -15.24
C PRO A 588 -24.40 -3.12 -15.21
N ASP A 589 -23.91 -3.76 -16.27
CA ASP A 589 -23.78 -5.22 -16.40
C ASP A 589 -22.64 -5.79 -15.52
N LEU A 590 -21.63 -4.98 -15.18
CA LEU A 590 -20.56 -5.35 -14.25
C LEU A 590 -21.08 -5.25 -12.81
N LYS A 591 -21.24 -6.40 -12.16
CA LYS A 591 -21.55 -6.52 -10.73
C LYS A 591 -20.26 -6.65 -9.93
N VAL A 592 -20.21 -5.93 -8.83
CA VAL A 592 -19.04 -5.80 -7.98
C VAL A 592 -19.18 -6.65 -6.71
N ALA A 593 -18.13 -7.36 -6.32
CA ALA A 593 -18.19 -8.19 -5.12
C ALA A 593 -18.36 -7.33 -3.84
N PRO A 594 -19.32 -7.61 -2.94
CA PRO A 594 -19.67 -6.74 -1.81
C PRO A 594 -18.67 -6.78 -0.63
N LEU A 595 -17.42 -7.17 -0.87
CA LEU A 595 -16.37 -7.28 0.16
C LEU A 595 -16.10 -5.95 0.87
N SER A 596 -16.28 -4.82 0.18
CA SER A 596 -16.18 -3.47 0.76
C SER A 596 -17.21 -3.17 1.86
N TYR A 597 -18.27 -3.97 2.00
CA TYR A 597 -19.19 -3.95 3.13
C TYR A 597 -18.90 -5.07 4.12
N LEU A 598 -18.80 -6.31 3.62
CA LEU A 598 -18.68 -7.51 4.45
C LEU A 598 -17.46 -7.46 5.35
N TYR A 599 -16.32 -6.99 4.85
CA TYR A 599 -15.10 -6.91 5.64
C TYR A 599 -15.22 -5.95 6.84
N PRO A 600 -15.54 -4.64 6.68
CA PRO A 600 -15.75 -3.76 7.84
C PRO A 600 -16.95 -4.17 8.72
N TYR A 601 -18.01 -4.78 8.17
CA TYR A 601 -19.12 -5.29 8.98
C TYR A 601 -18.69 -6.43 9.92
N TRP A 602 -18.06 -7.48 9.39
CA TRP A 602 -17.64 -8.61 10.21
C TRP A 602 -16.47 -8.28 11.13
N LEU A 603 -15.59 -7.35 10.74
CA LEU A 603 -14.60 -6.76 11.64
C LEU A 603 -15.26 -6.04 12.83
N ALA A 604 -16.29 -5.22 12.59
CA ALA A 604 -17.02 -4.53 13.65
C ALA A 604 -17.76 -5.52 14.59
N ARG A 605 -18.30 -6.61 14.04
CA ARG A 605 -18.88 -7.72 14.82
C ARG A 605 -17.83 -8.47 15.64
N HIS A 606 -16.66 -8.77 15.07
CA HIS A 606 -15.54 -9.43 15.76
C HIS A 606 -14.97 -8.59 16.91
N LEU A 607 -14.87 -7.27 16.72
CA LEU A 607 -14.45 -6.33 17.77
C LEU A 607 -15.53 -6.05 18.82
N GLY A 608 -16.75 -6.60 18.66
CA GLY A 608 -17.86 -6.41 19.60
C GLY A 608 -18.46 -5.00 19.63
N VAL A 609 -18.14 -4.14 18.67
CA VAL A 609 -18.64 -2.74 18.62
C VAL A 609 -20.04 -2.60 18.00
N ILE A 610 -20.51 -3.66 17.33
CA ILE A 610 -21.91 -3.85 16.92
C ILE A 610 -22.32 -5.31 17.18
N GLY A 611 -23.61 -5.55 17.38
CA GLY A 611 -24.22 -6.85 17.55
C GLY A 611 -25.03 -7.32 16.33
N PRO A 612 -25.87 -8.37 16.49
CA PRO A 612 -26.78 -8.82 15.44
C PRO A 612 -28.05 -7.96 15.30
N ALA A 613 -28.29 -7.00 16.21
CA ALA A 613 -29.52 -6.19 16.27
C ALA A 613 -29.37 -4.77 15.69
N ASP A 614 -28.19 -4.40 15.21
CA ASP A 614 -27.81 -3.07 14.68
C ASP A 614 -28.01 -2.90 13.15
#